data_AF-A0A6M0K6K8-F1
#
_entry.id   AF-A0A6M0K6K8-F1
#
_cell.length_a   1.000
_cell.length_b   1.000
_cell.length_c   1.000
_cell.angle_alpha   90.00
_cell.angle_beta   90.00
_cell.angle_gamma   90.00
#
_symmetry.space_group_name_H-M   'P 1'
#
loop_
_entity.id
_entity.type
_entity.pdbx_description
1 polymer ?
#
loop_
_entity_poly.entity_id
_entity_poly.type
_entity_poly.pdbx_seq_one_letter_code
_entity_poly.pdbx_strand_id
1 'polypeptide(L)' 'MDRVVDDHEPIVITRANGKNAVLISQEDFAAWEETAYLLRSPANAADLREAVVEVAERRGLSRHELIDK' A
#
# COMPACT_ATOMS: atom_id res chain seq x y z
N MET A 1 18.02 -3.06 -12.48
CA MET A 1 16.82 -3.47 -11.70
C MET A 1 16.95 -2.89 -10.30
N ASP A 2 18.16 -2.90 -9.76
CA ASP A 2 18.56 -2.30 -8.47
C ASP A 2 17.93 -0.93 -8.20
N ARG A 3 18.01 0.03 -9.14
CA ARG A 3 17.34 1.34 -9.00
C ARG A 3 15.84 1.26 -8.63
N VAL A 4 15.10 0.32 -9.22
CA VAL A 4 13.66 0.15 -8.94
C VAL A 4 13.43 -0.41 -7.53
N VAL A 5 14.35 -1.23 -7.04
CA VAL A 5 14.29 -1.85 -5.71
C VAL A 5 14.76 -0.86 -4.65
N ASP A 6 15.88 -0.18 -4.89
CA ASP A 6 16.52 0.68 -3.90
C ASP A 6 15.83 2.03 -3.74
N ASP A 7 15.36 2.61 -4.85
CA ASP A 7 14.74 3.95 -4.85
C ASP A 7 13.19 3.88 -4.82
N HIS A 8 12.60 2.68 -4.91
CA HIS A 8 11.15 2.47 -5.06
C HIS A 8 10.53 3.31 -6.22
N GLU A 9 11.31 3.54 -7.28
CA GLU A 9 10.88 4.31 -8.44
C GLU A 9 10.46 3.40 -9.61
N PRO A 10 9.23 3.52 -10.14
CA PRO A 10 8.78 2.76 -11.30
C PRO A 10 9.54 3.15 -12.58
N ILE A 11 9.96 2.16 -13.38
CA ILE A 11 10.50 2.40 -14.72
C ILE A 11 9.44 2.05 -15.78
N VAL A 12 9.14 3.01 -16.66
CA VAL A 12 8.26 2.78 -17.82
C VAL A 12 9.08 2.28 -19.00
N ILE A 13 8.72 1.11 -19.52
CA ILE A 13 9.31 0.48 -20.70
C ILE A 13 8.42 0.77 -21.90
N THR A 14 8.85 1.70 -22.73
CA THR A 14 8.17 2.07 -23.98
C THR A 14 8.64 1.20 -25.14
N ARG A 15 7.71 0.62 -25.89
CA ARG A 15 8.03 -0.23 -27.05
C ARG A 15 7.57 0.46 -28.34
N ALA A 16 8.45 0.50 -29.34
CA ALA A 16 8.16 1.13 -30.63
C ALA A 16 6.98 0.45 -31.36
N ASN A 17 6.87 -0.87 -31.26
CA ASN A 17 5.77 -1.66 -31.79
C ASN A 17 5.27 -2.61 -30.68
N GLY A 18 4.18 -2.26 -30.00
CA GLY A 18 3.57 -3.09 -28.96
C GLY A 18 3.00 -2.29 -27.80
N LYS A 19 2.61 -3.00 -26.73
CA LYS A 19 2.12 -2.38 -25.48
C LYS A 19 3.30 -2.03 -24.57
N ASN A 20 3.19 -0.90 -23.88
CA ASN A 20 4.14 -0.49 -22.86
C ASN A 20 4.02 -1.39 -21.62
N ALA A 21 5.08 -1.41 -20.81
CA ALA A 21 5.11 -2.08 -19.53
C ALA A 21 5.68 -1.17 -18.46
N VAL A 22 5.41 -1.47 -17.20
CA VAL A 22 6.01 -0.79 -16.04
C VAL A 22 6.75 -1.85 -15.23
N LEU A 23 7.98 -1.54 -14.84
CA LEU A 23 8.77 -2.34 -13.91
C LEU A 23 8.75 -1.63 -12.55
N ILE A 24 8.33 -2.36 -11.52
CA ILE A 24 8.35 -1.96 -10.10
C ILE A 24 9.01 -3.06 -9.27
N SER A 25 9.37 -2.75 -8.04
CA SER A 25 9.91 -3.75 -7.11
C SER A 25 8.80 -4.74 -6.75
N GLN A 26 9.19 -5.95 -6.34
CA GLN A 26 8.21 -6.93 -5.87
C GLN A 26 7.48 -6.43 -4.62
N GLU A 27 8.18 -5.70 -3.74
CA GLU A 27 7.62 -5.11 -2.53
C GLU A 27 6.54 -4.07 -2.86
N ASP A 28 6.82 -3.15 -3.79
CA ASP A 28 5.83 -2.15 -4.21
C ASP A 28 4.61 -2.79 -4.85
N PHE A 29 4.81 -3.83 -5.66
CA PHE A 29 3.70 -4.58 -6.25
C PHE A 29 2.83 -5.23 -5.17
N ALA A 30 3.44 -5.90 -4.19
CA ALA A 30 2.71 -6.54 -3.09
C ALA A 30 1.95 -5.51 -2.23
N ALA A 31 2.60 -4.38 -1.91
CA ALA A 31 1.98 -3.28 -1.17
C ALA A 31 0.78 -2.66 -1.93
N TRP A 32 0.89 -2.54 -3.25
CA TRP A 32 -0.22 -2.11 -4.10
C TRP A 32 -1.38 -3.10 -4.10
N GLU A 33 -1.10 -4.40 -4.22
CA GLU A 33 -2.14 -5.45 -4.16
C GLU A 33 -2.85 -5.46 -2.80
N GLU A 34 -2.10 -5.35 -1.70
CA GLU A 34 -2.66 -5.29 -0.35
C GLU A 34 -3.51 -4.03 -0.13
N THR A 35 -3.01 -2.87 -0.57
CA THR A 35 -3.77 -1.61 -0.50
C THR A 35 -5.07 -1.72 -1.30
N ALA A 36 -5.02 -2.27 -2.51
CA ALA A 36 -6.21 -2.51 -3.32
C ALA A 36 -7.18 -3.49 -2.64
N TYR A 37 -6.65 -4.53 -1.99
CA TYR A 37 -7.45 -5.49 -1.23
C TYR A 37 -8.16 -4.83 -0.04
N LEU A 38 -7.44 -4.08 0.79
CA LEU A 38 -8.00 -3.37 1.95
C LEU A 38 -9.07 -2.35 1.53
N LEU A 39 -8.88 -1.66 0.41
CA LEU A 39 -9.81 -0.65 -0.08
C LEU A 39 -10.96 -1.22 -0.92
N ARG A 40 -11.00 -2.53 -1.17
CA ARG A 40 -12.02 -3.17 -2.03
C ARG A 40 -13.44 -3.05 -1.49
N SER A 41 -13.59 -3.10 -0.15
CA SER A 41 -14.89 -2.92 0.50
C SER A 41 -15.07 -1.45 0.87
N PRO A 42 -16.15 -0.78 0.42
CA PRO A 42 -16.41 0.61 0.79
C PRO A 42 -16.49 0.85 2.29
N ALA A 43 -17.05 -0.11 3.04
CA ALA A 43 -17.14 -0.04 4.50
C ALA A 43 -15.73 -0.10 5.13
N ASN A 44 -14.92 -1.11 4.79
CA ASN A 44 -13.56 -1.23 5.31
C ASN A 44 -12.68 -0.02 4.91
N ALA A 45 -12.87 0.51 3.70
CA ALA A 45 -12.16 1.67 3.23
C ALA A 45 -12.55 2.97 3.96
N ALA A 46 -13.78 3.06 4.48
CA ALA A 46 -14.20 4.18 5.33
C ALA A 46 -13.57 4.06 6.71
N ASP A 47 -13.72 2.89 7.35
CA ASP A 47 -13.19 2.60 8.68
C ASP A 47 -11.66 2.78 8.73
N LEU A 48 -10.95 2.27 7.73
CA LEU A 48 -9.49 2.38 7.65
C LEU A 48 -9.02 3.83 7.52
N ARG A 49 -9.72 4.63 6.70
CA ARG A 49 -9.37 6.05 6.54
C ARG A 49 -9.61 6.84 7.82
N GLU A 50 -10.71 6.57 8.52
CA GLU A 50 -10.99 7.18 9.81
C GLU A 50 -9.90 6.79 10.83
N ALA A 51 -9.60 5.49 10.96
CA ALA A 51 -8.57 5.00 11.88
C ALA A 51 -7.19 5.65 11.64
N VAL A 52 -6.79 5.83 10.37
CA VAL A 52 -5.53 6.52 10.03
C VAL A 52 -5.54 7.97 10.53
N VAL A 53 -6.65 8.70 10.37
CA VAL A 53 -6.79 10.07 10.88
C VAL A 53 -6.74 10.09 12.41
N GLU A 54 -7.47 9.19 13.07
CA GLU A 54 -7.48 9.13 14.54
C GLU A 54 -6.08 8.87 15.12
N VAL A 55 -5.32 7.96 14.52
CA VAL A 55 -3.93 7.67 14.91
C VAL A 55 -3.03 8.88 14.67
N ALA A 56 -3.13 9.53 13.52
CA ALA A 56 -2.33 10.71 13.19
C ALA A 56 -2.60 11.89 14.16
N GLU A 57 -3.87 12.05 14.56
CA GLU A 57 -4.31 13.07 15.52
C GLU A 57 -4.14 12.64 16.99
N ARG A 58 -3.66 11.42 17.25
CA ARG A 58 -3.56 10.80 18.58
C ARG A 58 -4.90 10.78 19.35
N ARG A 59 -6.01 10.64 18.64
CA ARG A 59 -7.35 10.51 19.21
C ARG A 59 -7.66 9.05 19.55
N GLY A 60 -8.39 8.84 20.65
CA GLY A 60 -8.94 7.52 20.97
C GLY A 60 -7.92 6.41 21.24
N LEU A 61 -6.63 6.73 21.34
CA LEU A 61 -5.57 5.74 21.52
C LEU A 61 -5.52 5.24 22.96
N SER A 62 -5.62 3.92 23.12
CA SER A 62 -5.47 3.22 24.39
C SER A 62 -4.49 2.06 24.20
N ARG A 63 -3.61 1.85 25.17
CA ARG A 63 -2.69 0.72 25.19
C ARG A 63 -3.33 -0.42 25.96
N HIS A 64 -3.42 -1.57 25.30
CA HIS A 64 -3.88 -2.82 25.92
C HIS A 64 -2.80 -3.89 25.72
N GLU A 65 -2.63 -4.75 26.72
CA GLU A 65 -1.82 -5.97 26.59
C GLU A 65 -2.52 -6.96 25.65
N LEU A 66 -1.76 -7.84 25.00
CA LEU A 66 -2.33 -8.92 24.21
C LEU A 66 -3.11 -9.87 25.13
N ILE A 67 -4.31 -10.23 24.73
CA ILE A 67 -5.11 -11.22 25.45
C ILE A 67 -4.64 -12.60 24.99
N ASP A 68 -4.01 -13.36 25.89
CA ASP A 68 -3.66 -14.77 25.66
C ASP A 68 -4.94 -15.59 25.42
N LYS A 69 -4.89 -16.48 24.43
CA LYS A 69 -6.01 -17.36 24.03
C LYS A 69 -6.22 -18.52 24.98
#